data_AF-A0A3A5WAI8-F1
#
_entry.id   AF-A0A3A5WAI8-F1
#
_cell.length_a   1.000
_cell.length_b   1.000
_cell.length_c   1.000
_cell.angle_alpha   90.00
_cell.angle_beta   90.00
_cell.angle_gamma   90.00
#
_symmetry.space_group_name_H-M   'P 1'
#
loop_
_entity.id
_entity.type
_entity.pdbx_description
1 polymer ?
#
loop_
_entity_poly.entity_id
_entity_poly.type
_entity_poly.pdbx_seq_one_letter_code
_entity_poly.pdbx_strand_id
1 'polypeptide(L)'
;MVDLNTAMAAAAGERQKRLADEGKERKKRRSGSDLGIEPFDPVKHVSKEKAETVSMWLVIAFSVVISLLMRYVLMPRTTVEKSDILYLAPLSAILVIPQLHRMVLPESLNEIYTKGTWFKAGFLHTFTFLAMALLLVNPPMGDIVAPQLADKWVLVQDENGELNFSNTKGANSALTWEVESGSRLTGDIWLLFGLADNVNVEGANVTVELTNNAGTDLAISNDLGFWDSNMDAINNNTTSKSGKSRLVPHGDLDQKFALLLGSDLSVGEHEITVTIVEQGDPWENTRVYEWSLKVVEKLPVQTAS
;
A
#
# COMPACT_ATOMS: atom_id res chain seq x y z
N MET A 1 -16.24 -60.85 16.09
CA MET A 1 -16.45 -61.24 17.51
C MET A 1 -15.07 -61.25 18.17
N VAL A 2 -14.89 -60.51 19.26
CA VAL A 2 -13.63 -60.51 20.03
C VAL A 2 -13.68 -61.70 20.99
N ASP A 3 -12.67 -62.57 20.96
CA ASP A 3 -12.61 -63.76 21.81
C ASP A 3 -12.55 -63.39 23.30
N LEU A 4 -13.32 -64.13 24.11
CA LEU A 4 -13.43 -63.92 25.56
C LEU A 4 -12.05 -63.95 26.25
N ASN A 5 -11.12 -64.77 25.75
CA ASN A 5 -9.77 -64.89 26.27
C ASN A 5 -8.93 -63.63 26.00
N THR A 6 -9.14 -62.98 24.86
CA THR A 6 -8.48 -61.71 24.49
C THR A 6 -9.03 -60.55 25.31
N ALA A 7 -10.35 -60.52 25.56
CA ALA A 7 -10.97 -59.53 26.44
C ALA A 7 -10.54 -59.69 27.90
N MET A 8 -10.40 -60.93 28.39
CA MET A 8 -9.98 -61.21 29.76
C MET A 8 -8.49 -60.91 29.98
N ALA A 9 -7.64 -61.13 28.99
CA ALA A 9 -6.22 -60.74 29.03
C ALA A 9 -6.04 -59.21 29.02
N ALA A 10 -6.84 -58.47 28.23
CA ALA A 10 -6.83 -57.01 28.23
C ALA A 10 -7.31 -56.43 29.57
N ALA A 11 -8.38 -56.99 30.15
CA ALA A 11 -8.90 -56.58 31.46
C ALA A 11 -7.93 -56.91 32.62
N ALA A 12 -7.19 -58.02 32.53
CA ALA A 12 -6.17 -58.38 33.51
C ALA A 12 -4.99 -57.41 33.49
N GLY A 13 -4.52 -57.02 32.30
CA GLY A 13 -3.45 -56.02 32.14
C GLY A 13 -3.85 -54.63 32.68
N GLU A 14 -5.10 -54.22 32.47
CA GLU A 14 -5.62 -52.94 32.97
C GLU A 14 -5.81 -52.94 34.51
N ARG A 15 -6.22 -54.08 35.09
CA ARG A 15 -6.35 -54.25 36.55
C ARG A 15 -4.99 -54.26 37.24
N GLN A 16 -3.98 -54.88 36.63
CA GLN A 16 -2.61 -54.90 37.14
C GLN A 16 -1.97 -53.50 37.07
N LYS A 17 -2.28 -52.71 36.03
CA LYS A 17 -1.83 -51.32 35.89
C LYS A 17 -2.47 -50.39 36.93
N ARG A 18 -3.74 -50.60 37.28
CA ARG A 18 -4.43 -49.87 38.37
C ARG A 18 -3.89 -50.24 39.76
N LEU A 19 -3.65 -51.52 40.03
CA LEU A 19 -3.08 -51.98 41.31
C LEU A 19 -1.62 -51.52 41.49
N ALA A 20 -0.85 -51.41 40.41
CA ALA A 20 0.50 -50.84 40.43
C ALA A 20 0.51 -49.32 40.68
N ASP A 21 -0.60 -48.63 40.43
CA ASP A 21 -0.76 -47.18 40.66
C ASP A 21 -1.36 -46.87 42.05
N GLU A 22 -2.03 -47.83 42.70
CA GLU A 22 -2.55 -47.70 44.06
C GLU A 22 -1.47 -47.78 45.16
N GLY A 23 -0.30 -48.35 44.85
CA GLY A 23 0.87 -48.41 45.75
C GLY A 23 1.81 -47.19 45.65
N LYS A 24 1.62 -46.32 44.66
CA LYS A 24 2.30 -45.03 44.62
C LYS A 24 1.47 -44.07 45.45
N GLU A 25 2.03 -43.61 46.57
CA GLU A 25 1.48 -42.53 47.39
C GLU A 25 0.72 -41.55 46.50
N ARG A 26 -0.61 -41.48 46.65
CA ARG A 26 -1.42 -40.41 46.07
C ARG A 26 -0.67 -39.13 46.34
N LYS A 27 -0.07 -38.53 45.29
CA LYS A 27 0.75 -37.33 45.39
C LYS A 27 0.01 -36.36 46.30
N LYS A 28 0.49 -36.27 47.54
CA LYS A 28 -0.01 -35.32 48.54
C LYS A 28 -0.04 -34.00 47.80
N ARG A 29 -1.23 -33.43 47.60
CA ARG A 29 -1.39 -32.14 46.91
C ARG A 29 -0.42 -31.19 47.60
N ARG A 30 0.72 -30.94 46.97
CA ARG A 30 1.78 -30.10 47.55
C ARG A 30 1.17 -28.72 47.70
N SER A 31 1.09 -28.25 48.94
CA SER A 31 0.74 -26.86 49.24
C SER A 31 1.70 -25.96 48.46
N GLY A 32 1.23 -24.82 47.97
CA GLY A 32 1.94 -23.95 47.02
C GLY A 32 3.37 -23.55 47.43
N SER A 33 3.75 -23.69 48.70
CA SER A 33 5.12 -23.45 49.18
C SER A 33 6.14 -24.53 48.78
N ASP A 34 5.71 -25.73 48.37
CA ASP A 34 6.58 -26.87 48.07
C ASP A 34 6.64 -27.19 46.56
N LEU A 35 6.16 -26.25 45.74
CA LEU A 35 6.20 -26.31 44.27
C LEU A 35 7.50 -25.73 43.68
N GLY A 36 8.51 -25.43 44.50
CA GLY A 36 9.74 -24.77 44.03
C GLY A 36 9.51 -23.33 43.58
N ILE A 37 8.36 -22.75 43.97
CA ILE A 37 8.11 -21.32 43.83
C ILE A 37 8.96 -20.66 44.92
N GLU A 38 10.00 -19.94 44.51
CA GLU A 38 10.79 -19.15 45.46
C GLU A 38 9.83 -18.27 46.29
N PRO A 39 10.04 -18.18 47.63
CA PRO A 39 9.22 -17.32 48.46
C PRO A 39 9.27 -15.89 47.92
N PHE A 40 8.10 -15.25 47.84
CA PHE A 40 7.96 -13.90 47.29
C PHE A 40 8.82 -12.92 48.08
N ASP A 41 9.89 -12.43 47.45
CA ASP A 41 10.76 -11.39 47.99
C ASP A 41 10.39 -10.06 47.31
N PRO A 42 9.78 -9.11 48.04
CA PRO A 42 9.30 -7.86 47.46
C PRO A 42 10.45 -7.01 46.89
N VAL A 43 11.66 -7.10 47.43
CA VAL A 43 12.80 -6.29 46.96
C VAL A 43 13.29 -6.83 45.62
N LYS A 44 13.40 -8.16 45.49
CA LYS A 44 13.73 -8.82 44.23
C LYS A 44 12.65 -8.64 43.17
N HIS A 45 11.38 -8.62 43.60
CA HIS A 45 10.29 -8.38 42.66
C HIS A 45 10.33 -6.94 42.12
N VAL A 46 10.56 -5.95 42.98
CA VAL A 46 10.68 -4.55 42.55
C VAL A 46 11.90 -4.33 41.65
N SER A 47 13.06 -4.94 41.96
CA SER A 47 14.23 -4.84 41.09
C SER A 47 14.00 -5.48 39.73
N LYS A 48 13.27 -6.60 39.69
CA LYS A 48 12.85 -7.26 38.45
C LYS A 48 11.92 -6.39 37.61
N GLU A 49 10.88 -5.79 38.18
CA GLU A 49 9.97 -4.90 37.46
C GLU A 49 10.71 -3.67 36.89
N LYS A 50 11.65 -3.11 37.66
CA LYS A 50 12.52 -2.02 37.18
C LYS A 50 13.40 -2.49 36.02
N ALA A 51 14.00 -3.66 36.12
CA ALA A 51 14.82 -4.24 35.04
C ALA A 51 14.01 -4.49 33.77
N GLU A 52 12.80 -5.05 33.89
CA GLU A 52 11.88 -5.27 32.76
C GLU A 52 11.45 -3.95 32.12
N THR A 53 11.17 -2.91 32.92
CA THR A 53 10.81 -1.57 32.41
C THR A 53 11.97 -0.92 31.65
N VAL A 54 13.18 -0.95 32.20
CA VAL A 54 14.36 -0.37 31.55
C VAL A 54 14.68 -1.13 30.25
N SER A 55 14.60 -2.46 30.27
CA SER A 55 14.75 -3.30 29.08
C SER A 55 13.71 -2.95 28.01
N MET A 56 12.45 -2.72 28.39
CA MET A 56 11.38 -2.33 27.48
C MET A 56 11.71 -1.02 26.74
N TRP A 57 12.10 0.02 27.47
CA TRP A 57 12.45 1.32 26.89
C TRP A 57 13.67 1.25 25.98
N LEU A 58 14.69 0.49 26.38
CA LEU A 58 15.88 0.25 25.59
C LEU A 58 15.56 -0.44 24.26
N VAL A 59 14.68 -1.45 24.27
CA VAL A 59 14.26 -2.16 23.06
C VAL A 59 13.44 -1.24 22.15
N ILE A 60 12.51 -0.44 22.71
CA ILE A 60 11.73 0.52 21.91
C ILE A 60 12.65 1.54 21.23
N ALA A 61 13.59 2.14 21.96
CA ALA A 61 14.55 3.07 21.40
C ALA A 61 15.41 2.42 20.31
N PHE A 62 15.87 1.19 20.54
CA PHE A 62 16.60 0.41 19.55
C PHE A 62 15.76 0.14 18.30
N SER A 63 14.50 -0.26 18.43
CA SER A 63 13.58 -0.47 17.30
C SER A 63 13.39 0.80 16.48
N VAL A 64 13.22 1.95 17.13
CA VAL A 64 13.09 3.24 16.44
C VAL A 64 14.34 3.56 15.64
N VAL A 65 15.53 3.36 16.22
CA VAL A 65 16.81 3.55 15.50
C VAL A 65 16.93 2.60 14.30
N ILE A 66 16.57 1.32 14.47
CA ILE A 66 16.59 0.35 13.38
C ILE A 66 15.58 0.72 12.28
N SER A 67 14.38 1.19 12.63
CA SER A 67 13.39 1.68 11.66
C SER A 67 13.89 2.90 10.88
N LEU A 68 14.57 3.84 11.54
CA LEU A 68 15.18 5.00 10.89
C LEU A 68 16.35 4.59 9.98
N LEU A 69 17.18 3.64 10.41
CA LEU A 69 18.24 3.08 9.56
C LEU A 69 17.66 2.35 8.34
N MET A 70 16.58 1.60 8.53
CA MET A 70 15.89 0.93 7.44
C MET A 70 15.41 1.97 6.42
N ARG A 71 14.73 3.04 6.88
CA ARG A 71 14.23 4.12 6.03
C ARG A 71 15.33 4.93 5.34
N TYR A 72 16.30 5.47 6.07
CA TYR A 72 17.25 6.46 5.54
C TYR A 72 18.56 5.87 5.04
N VAL A 73 18.88 4.62 5.37
CA VAL A 73 20.14 3.97 4.96
C VAL A 73 19.90 2.77 4.07
N LEU A 74 18.94 1.89 4.40
CA LEU A 74 18.70 0.69 3.61
C LEU A 74 17.86 0.99 2.36
N MET A 75 16.67 1.62 2.48
CA MET A 75 15.79 1.87 1.33
C MET A 75 16.51 2.58 0.17
N PRO A 76 17.30 3.67 0.38
CA PRO A 76 17.96 4.37 -0.72
C PRO A 76 19.08 3.56 -1.39
N ARG A 77 19.59 2.52 -0.71
CA ARG A 77 20.68 1.66 -1.21
C ARG A 77 20.18 0.35 -1.82
N THR A 78 18.89 0.08 -1.70
CA THR A 78 18.24 -1.12 -2.23
C THR A 78 17.41 -0.78 -3.46
N THR A 79 17.46 -1.64 -4.47
CA THR A 79 16.54 -1.57 -5.61
C THR A 79 15.20 -2.20 -5.22
N VAL A 80 14.11 -1.78 -5.87
CA VAL A 80 12.76 -2.31 -5.65
C VAL A 80 12.70 -3.84 -5.75
N GLU A 81 13.46 -4.42 -6.69
CA GLU A 81 13.58 -5.86 -6.92
C GLU A 81 14.19 -6.66 -5.74
N LYS A 82 14.93 -5.98 -4.84
CA LYS A 82 15.61 -6.61 -3.69
C LYS A 82 15.06 -6.08 -2.36
N SER A 83 13.77 -5.79 -2.33
CA SER A 83 13.08 -5.22 -1.16
C SER A 83 13.00 -6.17 0.05
N ASP A 84 13.18 -7.49 -0.11
CA ASP A 84 13.15 -8.46 0.98
C ASP A 84 14.13 -8.12 2.12
N ILE A 85 15.30 -7.56 1.79
CA ILE A 85 16.31 -7.19 2.78
C ILE A 85 15.84 -6.09 3.73
N LEU A 86 14.89 -5.25 3.30
CA LEU A 86 14.34 -4.16 4.11
C LEU A 86 13.51 -4.67 5.28
N TYR A 87 12.94 -5.87 5.16
CA TYR A 87 12.18 -6.52 6.22
C TYR A 87 13.03 -7.54 6.98
N LEU A 88 13.88 -8.28 6.27
CA LEU A 88 14.75 -9.30 6.88
C LEU A 88 15.82 -8.70 7.78
N ALA A 89 16.46 -7.58 7.39
CA ALA A 89 17.54 -6.99 8.18
C ALA A 89 17.06 -6.50 9.56
N PRO A 90 15.95 -5.74 9.67
CA PRO A 90 15.38 -5.39 10.97
C PRO A 90 14.94 -6.60 11.80
N LEU A 91 14.29 -7.59 11.19
CA LEU A 91 13.91 -8.82 11.90
C LEU A 91 15.12 -9.60 12.43
N SER A 92 16.23 -9.61 11.69
CA SER A 92 17.47 -10.24 12.13
C SER A 92 18.12 -9.50 13.32
N ALA A 93 17.78 -8.23 13.54
CA ALA A 93 18.31 -7.42 14.65
C ALA A 93 17.88 -7.96 16.03
N ILE A 94 16.85 -8.82 16.10
CA ILE A 94 16.45 -9.54 17.32
C ILE A 94 17.62 -10.35 17.92
N LEU A 95 18.52 -10.86 17.07
CA LEU A 95 19.68 -11.62 17.50
C LEU A 95 20.75 -10.75 18.19
N VAL A 96 20.74 -9.45 17.93
CA VAL A 96 21.69 -8.47 18.51
C VAL A 96 21.21 -7.95 19.87
N ILE A 97 19.91 -8.03 20.14
CA ILE A 97 19.29 -7.55 21.39
C ILE A 97 20.03 -8.05 22.65
N PRO A 98 20.41 -9.34 22.81
CA PRO A 98 21.15 -9.79 24.00
C PRO A 98 22.50 -9.10 24.18
N GLN A 99 23.23 -8.83 23.09
CA GLN A 99 24.52 -8.14 23.16
C GLN A 99 24.32 -6.67 23.52
N LEU A 100 23.27 -6.04 23.01
CA LEU A 100 22.92 -4.67 23.32
C LEU A 100 22.56 -4.50 24.80
N HIS A 101 21.83 -5.46 25.39
CA HIS A 101 21.54 -5.46 26.82
C HIS A 101 22.82 -5.56 27.66
N ARG A 102 23.76 -6.42 27.27
CA ARG A 102 25.05 -6.57 27.97
C ARG A 102 25.94 -5.33 27.87
N MET A 103 25.85 -4.59 26.77
CA MET A 103 26.68 -3.41 26.53
C MET A 103 26.14 -2.16 27.26
N VAL A 104 24.82 -2.03 27.36
CA VAL A 104 24.17 -0.79 27.84
C VAL A 104 23.70 -0.90 29.30
N LEU A 105 23.24 -2.07 29.75
CA LEU A 105 22.70 -2.22 31.10
C LEU A 105 23.82 -2.47 32.13
N PRO A 106 23.69 -1.91 33.34
CA PRO A 106 24.58 -2.24 34.45
C PRO A 106 24.46 -3.73 34.83
N GLU A 107 25.54 -4.30 35.35
CA GLU A 107 25.65 -5.74 35.69
C GLU A 107 24.50 -6.22 36.58
N SER A 108 24.06 -5.39 37.53
CA SER A 108 22.95 -5.68 38.45
C SER A 108 21.59 -5.91 37.77
N LEU A 109 21.34 -5.33 36.60
CA LEU A 109 20.11 -5.53 35.81
C LEU A 109 20.28 -6.60 34.74
N ASN A 110 21.51 -6.80 34.26
CA ASN A 110 21.84 -7.79 33.24
C ASN A 110 21.75 -9.22 33.79
N GLU A 111 22.07 -9.45 35.06
CA GLU A 111 21.88 -10.75 35.73
C GLU A 111 20.41 -11.22 35.77
N ILE A 112 19.48 -10.26 35.79
CA ILE A 112 18.03 -10.53 35.78
C ILE A 112 17.55 -10.87 34.35
N TYR A 113 18.33 -10.51 33.33
CA TYR A 113 17.97 -10.75 31.94
C TYR A 113 18.18 -12.22 31.56
N THR A 114 17.08 -12.91 31.31
CA THR A 114 17.07 -14.35 31.01
C THR A 114 16.55 -14.61 29.58
N LYS A 115 16.58 -15.87 29.15
CA LYS A 115 16.02 -16.30 27.84
C LYS A 115 14.54 -15.91 27.65
N GLY A 116 13.76 -15.92 28.73
CA GLY A 116 12.35 -15.51 28.69
C GLY A 116 12.18 -14.02 28.42
N THR A 117 13.04 -13.18 29.01
CA THR A 117 13.06 -11.73 28.79
C THR A 117 13.48 -11.39 27.36
N TRP A 118 14.44 -12.15 26.79
CA TRP A 118 14.82 -11.99 25.38
C TRP A 118 13.68 -12.25 24.40
N PHE A 119 12.89 -13.31 24.65
CA PHE A 119 11.76 -13.62 23.77
C PHE A 119 10.69 -12.51 23.81
N LYS A 120 10.38 -11.97 25.00
CA LYS A 120 9.49 -10.81 25.15
C LYS A 120 10.05 -9.57 24.42
N ALA A 121 11.34 -9.29 24.59
CA ALA A 121 12.03 -8.19 23.92
C ALA A 121 12.04 -8.35 22.39
N GLY A 122 12.21 -9.57 21.88
CA GLY A 122 12.11 -9.87 20.45
C GLY A 122 10.74 -9.55 19.88
N PHE A 123 9.66 -9.96 20.56
CA PHE A 123 8.30 -9.60 20.16
C PHE A 123 8.06 -8.09 20.18
N LEU A 124 8.47 -7.45 21.27
CA LEU A 124 8.36 -6.00 21.40
C LEU A 124 9.09 -5.30 20.25
N HIS A 125 10.31 -5.74 19.93
CA HIS A 125 11.07 -5.22 18.80
C HIS A 125 10.30 -5.35 17.49
N THR A 126 9.80 -6.54 17.17
CA THR A 126 9.05 -6.81 15.93
C THR A 126 7.82 -5.91 15.80
N PHE A 127 7.02 -5.78 16.86
CA PHE A 127 5.81 -4.96 16.81
C PHE A 127 6.12 -3.47 16.71
N THR A 128 7.09 -2.98 17.49
CA THR A 128 7.51 -1.57 17.40
C THR A 128 8.13 -1.27 16.03
N PHE A 129 8.97 -2.15 15.50
CA PHE A 129 9.54 -2.00 14.17
C PHE A 129 8.45 -1.97 13.10
N LEU A 130 7.49 -2.90 13.12
CA LEU A 130 6.41 -2.94 12.13
C LEU A 130 5.53 -1.68 12.19
N ALA A 131 5.17 -1.24 13.40
CA ALA A 131 4.40 -0.01 13.60
C ALA A 131 5.15 1.22 13.06
N MET A 132 6.45 1.33 13.36
CA MET A 132 7.30 2.41 12.86
C MET A 132 7.53 2.33 11.35
N ALA A 133 7.69 1.13 10.80
CA ALA A 133 7.86 0.92 9.36
C ALA A 133 6.61 1.35 8.60
N LEU A 134 5.42 0.98 9.07
CA LEU A 134 4.16 1.44 8.46
C LEU A 134 4.01 2.96 8.52
N LEU A 135 4.39 3.58 9.63
CA LEU A 135 4.35 5.03 9.80
C LEU A 135 5.34 5.74 8.85
N LEU A 136 6.56 5.20 8.71
CA LEU A 136 7.63 5.80 7.90
C LEU A 136 7.55 5.46 6.41
N VAL A 137 6.78 4.45 6.01
CA VAL A 137 6.59 4.07 4.59
C VAL A 137 5.35 4.74 4.00
N ASN A 138 4.27 4.88 4.77
CA ASN A 138 3.02 5.42 4.25
C ASN A 138 2.95 6.96 4.34
N PRO A 139 2.32 7.64 3.36
CA PRO A 139 1.95 9.05 3.49
C PRO A 139 1.03 9.23 4.72
N PRO A 140 1.17 10.26 5.59
CA PRO A 140 1.80 11.58 5.40
C PRO A 140 3.26 11.73 5.87
N MET A 141 3.88 10.69 6.46
CA MET A 141 5.28 10.78 6.96
C MET A 141 6.28 10.01 6.09
N GLY A 142 5.78 9.08 5.27
CA GLY A 142 6.55 8.27 4.33
C GLY A 142 6.36 8.65 2.87
N ASP A 143 6.81 7.76 1.99
CA ASP A 143 7.14 7.94 0.57
C ASP A 143 6.08 8.69 -0.26
N ILE A 144 6.55 9.50 -1.20
CA ILE A 144 5.73 10.19 -2.20
C ILE A 144 5.31 9.13 -3.21
N VAL A 145 4.00 8.87 -3.33
CA VAL A 145 3.50 7.91 -4.31
C VAL A 145 3.17 8.68 -5.57
N ALA A 146 3.51 8.15 -6.74
CA ALA A 146 3.15 8.80 -8.01
C ALA A 146 1.68 9.25 -8.02
N PRO A 147 1.33 10.41 -8.62
CA PRO A 147 -0.01 10.97 -8.52
C PRO A 147 -1.05 10.05 -9.15
N GLN A 148 -2.23 10.03 -8.54
CA GLN A 148 -3.38 9.23 -8.99
C GLN A 148 -4.32 10.10 -9.80
N LEU A 149 -5.04 9.50 -10.76
CA LEU A 149 -6.20 10.15 -11.36
C LEU A 149 -7.19 10.55 -10.26
N ALA A 150 -7.59 11.81 -10.21
CA ALA A 150 -8.40 12.35 -9.12
C ALA A 150 -9.82 11.76 -9.08
N ASP A 151 -10.44 11.55 -10.25
CA ASP A 151 -11.66 10.74 -10.39
C ASP A 151 -11.78 10.22 -11.83
N LYS A 152 -12.01 11.11 -12.81
CA LYS A 152 -12.24 10.71 -14.22
C LYS A 152 -11.42 11.50 -15.22
N TRP A 153 -11.39 10.98 -16.44
CA TRP A 153 -10.90 11.66 -17.63
C TRP A 153 -12.03 11.86 -18.64
N VAL A 154 -11.88 12.87 -19.49
CA VAL A 154 -12.84 13.27 -20.52
C VAL A 154 -12.10 13.70 -21.78
N LEU A 155 -12.69 13.44 -22.94
CA LEU A 155 -12.24 14.02 -24.20
C LEU A 155 -13.12 15.22 -24.57
N VAL A 156 -12.48 16.25 -25.10
CA VAL A 156 -13.11 17.46 -25.59
C VAL A 156 -12.69 17.68 -27.02
N GLN A 157 -13.66 17.84 -27.90
CA GLN A 157 -13.45 18.27 -29.27
C GLN A 157 -13.65 19.79 -29.31
N ASP A 158 -12.64 20.52 -29.76
CA ASP A 158 -12.71 21.96 -30.02
C ASP A 158 -12.82 22.18 -31.54
N GLU A 159 -14.00 22.62 -31.96
CA GLU A 159 -14.27 22.98 -33.34
C GLU A 159 -14.50 24.50 -33.44
N ASN A 160 -13.42 25.25 -33.67
CA ASN A 160 -13.43 26.71 -33.78
C ASN A 160 -14.00 27.46 -32.55
N GLY A 161 -13.75 26.95 -31.35
CA GLY A 161 -14.19 27.54 -30.08
C GLY A 161 -15.52 26.98 -29.56
N GLU A 162 -16.16 26.06 -30.28
CA GLU A 162 -17.28 25.28 -29.76
C GLU A 162 -16.77 23.96 -29.17
N LEU A 163 -16.94 23.80 -27.86
CA LEU A 163 -16.46 22.62 -27.12
C LEU A 163 -17.54 21.55 -27.05
N ASN A 164 -17.29 20.41 -27.68
CA ASN A 164 -18.11 19.22 -27.58
C ASN A 164 -17.43 18.20 -26.65
N PHE A 165 -18.17 17.68 -25.67
CA PHE A 165 -17.65 16.76 -24.67
C PHE A 165 -18.04 15.32 -25.00
N SER A 166 -17.16 14.36 -24.71
CA SER A 166 -17.49 12.96 -24.88
C SER A 166 -18.74 12.56 -24.08
N ASN A 167 -19.67 11.84 -24.73
CA ASN A 167 -20.93 11.37 -24.12
C ASN A 167 -20.70 10.53 -22.85
N THR A 168 -19.57 9.84 -22.77
CA THR A 168 -19.14 9.10 -21.59
C THR A 168 -17.95 9.79 -20.95
N LYS A 169 -17.95 9.88 -19.62
CA LYS A 169 -16.78 10.27 -18.83
C LYS A 169 -16.07 8.99 -18.45
N GLY A 170 -14.81 8.83 -18.86
CA GLY A 170 -14.03 7.62 -18.69
C GLY A 170 -14.00 7.19 -17.22
N ALA A 171 -14.82 6.20 -16.87
CA ALA A 171 -14.72 5.46 -15.61
C ALA A 171 -13.94 4.16 -15.81
N ASN A 172 -13.96 3.65 -17.04
CA ASN A 172 -13.33 2.42 -17.49
C ASN A 172 -12.23 2.78 -18.50
N SER A 173 -11.36 1.83 -18.81
CA SER A 173 -10.25 1.99 -19.77
C SER A 173 -10.68 2.14 -21.24
N ALA A 174 -11.98 2.32 -21.55
CA ALA A 174 -12.46 2.44 -22.92
C ALA A 174 -13.58 3.47 -23.05
N LEU A 175 -13.53 4.27 -24.12
CA LEU A 175 -14.48 5.30 -24.48
C LEU A 175 -14.82 5.21 -25.97
N THR A 176 -16.11 5.30 -26.30
CA THR A 176 -16.58 5.31 -27.68
C THR A 176 -17.09 6.69 -28.04
N TRP A 177 -16.64 7.22 -29.18
CA TRP A 177 -17.12 8.47 -29.76
C TRP A 177 -17.76 8.17 -31.12
N GLU A 178 -19.02 8.57 -31.28
CA GLU A 178 -19.77 8.34 -32.51
C GLU A 178 -19.72 9.59 -33.41
N VAL A 179 -19.32 9.40 -34.67
CA VAL A 179 -19.22 10.45 -35.71
C VAL A 179 -20.22 10.15 -36.83
N GLU A 180 -20.62 11.14 -37.63
CA GLU A 180 -21.53 10.91 -38.77
C GLU A 180 -20.90 9.98 -39.83
N SER A 181 -21.71 9.23 -40.59
CA SER A 181 -21.21 8.25 -41.56
C SER A 181 -20.33 8.93 -42.62
N GLY A 182 -19.11 8.40 -42.85
CA GLY A 182 -18.15 8.96 -43.79
C GLY A 182 -17.40 10.21 -43.31
N SER A 183 -17.56 10.60 -42.05
CA SER A 183 -16.87 11.74 -41.45
C SER A 183 -15.77 11.31 -40.47
N ARG A 184 -14.86 12.23 -40.18
CA ARG A 184 -13.79 12.08 -39.17
C ARG A 184 -14.10 12.98 -37.98
N LEU A 185 -13.44 12.76 -36.85
CA LEU A 185 -13.62 13.63 -35.69
C LEU A 185 -12.85 14.92 -35.95
N THR A 186 -13.53 15.95 -36.42
CA THR A 186 -12.93 17.20 -36.91
C THR A 186 -12.52 18.13 -35.78
N GLY A 187 -11.43 18.89 -35.99
CA GLY A 187 -10.93 19.85 -35.00
C GLY A 187 -9.95 19.25 -34.00
N ASP A 188 -9.63 20.02 -32.97
CA ASP A 188 -8.59 19.70 -31.99
C ASP A 188 -9.16 18.88 -30.84
N ILE A 189 -8.52 17.75 -30.55
CA ILE A 189 -9.03 16.78 -29.58
C ILE A 189 -8.16 16.83 -28.34
N TRP A 190 -8.77 17.26 -27.25
CA TRP A 190 -8.14 17.49 -25.97
C TRP A 190 -8.52 16.41 -24.97
N LEU A 191 -7.51 15.91 -24.26
CA LEU A 191 -7.64 15.01 -23.13
C LEU A 191 -7.57 15.80 -21.83
N LEU A 192 -8.65 15.77 -21.05
CA LEU A 192 -8.77 16.47 -19.78
C LEU A 192 -8.86 15.49 -18.61
N PHE A 193 -8.03 15.70 -17.60
CA PHE A 193 -8.11 14.99 -16.32
C PHE A 193 -7.47 15.79 -15.19
N GLY A 194 -7.78 15.43 -13.96
CA GLY A 194 -7.06 15.91 -12.78
C GLY A 194 -6.21 14.80 -12.16
N LEU A 195 -5.06 15.16 -11.62
CA LEU A 195 -4.23 14.27 -10.80
C LEU A 195 -4.29 14.71 -9.34
N ALA A 196 -4.63 13.79 -8.45
CA ALA A 196 -4.51 13.95 -7.03
C ALA A 196 -3.12 13.49 -6.58
N ASP A 197 -2.39 14.37 -5.92
CA ASP A 197 -1.09 14.08 -5.33
C ASP A 197 -1.11 14.23 -3.80
N ASN A 198 -0.21 13.53 -3.12
CA ASN A 198 -0.11 13.51 -1.66
C ASN A 198 0.84 14.60 -1.09
N VAL A 199 1.72 15.21 -1.90
CA VAL A 199 2.74 16.16 -1.40
C VAL A 199 2.79 17.46 -2.20
N ASN A 200 3.04 17.44 -3.50
CA ASN A 200 3.15 18.64 -4.32
C ASN A 200 2.65 18.46 -5.75
N VAL A 201 1.75 19.37 -6.13
CA VAL A 201 1.09 19.46 -7.43
C VAL A 201 2.07 19.64 -8.60
N GLU A 202 3.32 20.06 -8.41
CA GLU A 202 4.26 20.40 -9.51
C GLU A 202 5.40 19.37 -9.73
N GLY A 203 5.48 18.31 -8.93
CA GLY A 203 6.63 17.39 -8.93
C GLY A 203 6.61 16.28 -10.00
N ALA A 204 5.44 15.99 -10.57
CA ALA A 204 5.26 14.85 -11.47
C ALA A 204 5.46 15.22 -12.95
N ASN A 205 6.24 14.40 -13.65
CA ASN A 205 6.37 14.46 -15.10
C ASN A 205 5.32 13.54 -15.73
N VAL A 206 4.47 14.11 -16.59
CA VAL A 206 3.40 13.37 -17.26
C VAL A 206 3.68 13.34 -18.75
N THR A 207 3.84 12.14 -19.30
CA THR A 207 4.00 11.90 -20.73
C THR A 207 2.77 11.18 -21.26
N VAL A 208 2.22 11.64 -22.38
CA VAL A 208 1.07 11.02 -23.04
C VAL A 208 1.48 10.58 -24.43
N GLU A 209 1.24 9.31 -24.72
CA GLU A 209 1.50 8.70 -26.01
C GLU A 209 0.16 8.32 -26.64
N LEU A 210 -0.07 8.72 -27.88
CA LEU A 210 -1.22 8.31 -28.66
C LEU A 210 -0.75 7.34 -29.74
N THR A 211 -1.25 6.11 -29.72
CA THR A 211 -1.00 5.11 -30.74
C THR A 211 -2.23 4.93 -31.61
N ASN A 212 -2.07 5.08 -32.93
CA ASN A 212 -3.12 4.82 -33.91
C ASN A 212 -2.61 3.92 -35.05
N ASN A 213 -3.50 3.59 -35.99
CA ASN A 213 -3.18 2.76 -37.17
C ASN A 213 -2.13 3.40 -38.13
N ALA A 214 -1.86 4.70 -38.01
CA ALA A 214 -0.89 5.46 -38.81
C ALA A 214 0.47 5.64 -38.11
N GLY A 215 0.59 5.33 -36.81
CA GLY A 215 1.83 5.46 -36.03
C GLY A 215 1.60 5.84 -34.56
N THR A 216 2.71 6.08 -33.85
CA THR A 216 2.72 6.60 -32.47
C THR A 216 3.04 8.09 -32.51
N ASP A 217 2.10 8.93 -32.09
CA ASP A 217 2.32 10.36 -31.90
C ASP A 217 2.52 10.64 -30.41
N LEU A 218 3.63 11.30 -30.07
CA LEU A 218 3.94 11.72 -28.71
C LEU A 218 3.32 13.09 -28.45
N ALA A 219 2.34 13.15 -27.56
CA ALA A 219 1.76 14.41 -27.10
C ALA A 219 2.56 14.91 -25.89
N ILE A 220 3.49 15.85 -26.13
CA ILE A 220 4.30 16.46 -25.08
C ILE A 220 3.90 17.94 -24.96
N SER A 221 2.78 18.22 -24.31
CA SER A 221 2.59 19.48 -23.58
C SER A 221 1.27 19.47 -22.83
N ASN A 222 1.34 19.77 -21.53
CA ASN A 222 0.19 20.20 -20.76
C ASN A 222 -0.08 21.68 -21.11
N ASP A 223 -1.26 21.99 -21.62
CA ASP A 223 -1.69 23.36 -21.88
C ASP A 223 -2.68 23.83 -20.80
N LEU A 224 -2.13 24.42 -19.74
CA LEU A 224 -2.94 25.01 -18.68
C LEU A 224 -3.79 26.19 -19.20
N GLY A 225 -3.36 26.86 -20.28
CA GLY A 225 -4.11 27.96 -20.89
C GLY A 225 -5.44 27.50 -21.50
N PHE A 226 -5.49 26.29 -22.06
CA PHE A 226 -6.74 25.68 -22.51
C PHE A 226 -7.70 25.47 -21.34
N TRP A 227 -7.21 24.97 -20.20
CA TRP A 227 -8.05 24.76 -19.03
C TRP A 227 -8.61 26.07 -18.47
N ASP A 228 -7.75 27.08 -18.29
CA ASP A 228 -8.12 28.36 -17.70
C ASP A 228 -9.13 29.13 -18.57
N SER A 229 -8.96 29.08 -19.89
CA SER A 229 -9.86 29.74 -20.85
C SER A 229 -11.24 29.08 -20.91
N ASN A 230 -11.30 27.77 -20.65
CA ASN A 230 -12.51 26.96 -20.82
C ASN A 230 -13.12 26.46 -19.50
N MET A 231 -12.67 27.02 -18.38
CA MET A 231 -13.03 26.53 -17.04
C MET A 231 -14.54 26.46 -16.79
N ASP A 232 -15.30 27.45 -17.26
CA ASP A 232 -16.76 27.48 -17.10
C ASP A 232 -17.45 26.35 -17.90
N ALA A 233 -17.03 26.13 -19.14
CA ALA A 233 -17.56 25.08 -20.00
C ALA A 233 -17.23 23.69 -19.44
N ILE A 234 -15.97 23.51 -18.97
CA ILE A 234 -15.52 22.28 -18.32
C ILE A 234 -16.33 22.04 -17.06
N ASN A 235 -16.49 23.02 -16.17
CA ASN A 235 -17.23 22.86 -14.93
C ASN A 235 -18.70 22.51 -15.17
N ASN A 236 -19.38 23.22 -16.07
CA ASN A 236 -20.79 22.95 -16.37
C ASN A 236 -21.01 21.52 -16.90
N ASN A 237 -20.11 21.02 -17.73
CA ASN A 237 -20.22 19.68 -18.32
C ASN A 237 -19.66 18.58 -17.41
N THR A 238 -18.74 18.89 -16.50
CA THR A 238 -18.03 17.90 -15.66
C THR A 238 -18.46 17.85 -14.20
N THR A 239 -19.43 18.67 -13.77
CA THR A 239 -19.90 18.72 -12.38
C THR A 239 -20.53 17.40 -11.88
N SER A 240 -20.28 17.10 -10.60
CA SER A 240 -20.88 15.99 -9.84
C SER A 240 -22.12 16.44 -9.06
N LYS A 241 -22.89 15.49 -8.51
CA LYS A 241 -24.08 15.79 -7.67
C LYS A 241 -23.78 16.67 -6.44
N SER A 242 -22.51 16.75 -6.00
CA SER A 242 -22.08 17.57 -4.87
C SER A 242 -21.60 18.98 -5.27
N GLY A 243 -21.75 19.38 -6.55
CA GLY A 243 -21.39 20.72 -7.03
C GLY A 243 -19.89 20.93 -7.28
N LYS A 244 -19.08 19.87 -7.17
CA LYS A 244 -17.65 19.89 -7.51
C LYS A 244 -17.41 19.28 -8.90
N SER A 245 -16.39 19.75 -9.61
CA SER A 245 -15.93 19.11 -10.85
C SER A 245 -15.56 17.64 -10.59
N ARG A 246 -15.96 16.74 -11.49
CA ARG A 246 -15.55 15.33 -11.46
C ARG A 246 -14.15 15.08 -12.00
N LEU A 247 -13.53 16.07 -12.63
CA LEU A 247 -12.14 15.95 -13.04
C LEU A 247 -11.20 16.38 -11.91
N VAL A 248 -11.65 17.33 -11.08
CA VAL A 248 -10.89 17.98 -10.02
C VAL A 248 -11.75 18.03 -8.73
N PRO A 249 -12.09 16.87 -8.13
CA PRO A 249 -12.98 16.78 -6.97
C PRO A 249 -12.46 17.49 -5.72
N HIS A 250 -11.14 17.74 -5.61
CA HIS A 250 -10.50 18.42 -4.49
C HIS A 250 -10.08 19.87 -4.81
N GLY A 251 -10.47 20.40 -5.98
CA GLY A 251 -10.18 21.79 -6.35
C GLY A 251 -8.68 22.03 -6.49
N ASP A 252 -8.14 23.01 -5.77
CA ASP A 252 -6.72 23.41 -5.88
C ASP A 252 -5.72 22.37 -5.36
N LEU A 253 -6.20 21.29 -4.72
CA LEU A 253 -5.37 20.16 -4.32
C LEU A 253 -5.07 19.19 -5.47
N ASP A 254 -5.90 19.18 -6.54
CA ASP A 254 -5.65 18.35 -7.71
C ASP A 254 -4.97 19.18 -8.81
N GLN A 255 -3.99 18.59 -9.49
CA GLN A 255 -3.34 19.18 -10.66
C GLN A 255 -4.22 19.00 -11.90
N LYS A 256 -4.42 20.08 -12.65
CA LYS A 256 -5.19 20.08 -13.90
C LYS A 256 -4.29 19.72 -15.07
N PHE A 257 -4.78 18.84 -15.94
CA PHE A 257 -4.12 18.49 -17.19
C PHE A 257 -5.06 18.67 -18.36
N ALA A 258 -4.56 19.36 -19.39
CA ALA A 258 -5.16 19.43 -20.71
C ALA A 258 -4.09 19.12 -21.75
N LEU A 259 -4.26 18.02 -22.47
CA LEU A 259 -3.30 17.57 -23.46
C LEU A 259 -3.95 17.47 -24.83
N LEU A 260 -3.32 18.07 -25.84
CA LEU A 260 -3.76 17.93 -27.22
C LEU A 260 -3.33 16.57 -27.75
N LEU A 261 -4.29 15.70 -28.06
CA LEU A 261 -4.05 14.39 -28.65
C LEU A 261 -3.76 14.48 -30.16
N GLY A 262 -4.27 15.51 -30.81
CA GLY A 262 -4.09 15.78 -32.24
C GLY A 262 -5.33 16.41 -32.86
N SER A 263 -5.21 16.74 -34.13
CA SER A 263 -6.30 17.30 -34.93
C SER A 263 -6.84 16.26 -35.91
N ASP A 264 -8.15 16.28 -36.17
CA ASP A 264 -8.80 15.48 -37.21
C ASP A 264 -8.61 13.94 -37.08
N LEU A 265 -8.86 13.37 -35.90
CA LEU A 265 -8.69 11.94 -35.64
C LEU A 265 -9.55 11.07 -36.59
N SER A 266 -8.89 10.10 -37.23
CA SER A 266 -9.54 9.17 -38.15
C SER A 266 -10.46 8.18 -37.43
N VAL A 267 -11.47 7.66 -38.13
CA VAL A 267 -12.28 6.53 -37.66
C VAL A 267 -11.38 5.32 -37.39
N GLY A 268 -11.56 4.67 -36.24
CA GLY A 268 -10.71 3.57 -35.81
C GLY A 268 -10.53 3.47 -34.29
N GLU A 269 -9.68 2.54 -33.87
CA GLU A 269 -9.24 2.41 -32.48
C GLU A 269 -7.95 3.20 -32.29
N HIS A 270 -7.92 3.99 -31.23
CA HIS A 270 -6.76 4.76 -30.78
C HIS A 270 -6.47 4.37 -29.33
N GLU A 271 -5.20 4.21 -29.00
CA GLU A 271 -4.73 3.86 -27.66
C GLU A 271 -3.98 5.05 -27.07
N ILE A 272 -4.41 5.49 -25.90
CA ILE A 272 -3.85 6.61 -25.16
C ILE A 272 -3.13 6.02 -23.95
N THR A 273 -1.82 6.15 -23.91
CA THR A 273 -0.99 5.71 -22.80
C THR A 273 -0.48 6.93 -22.05
N VAL A 274 -0.98 7.13 -20.83
CA VAL A 274 -0.52 8.20 -19.92
C VAL A 274 0.46 7.59 -18.94
N THR A 275 1.72 8.00 -19.04
CA THR A 275 2.78 7.61 -18.11
C THR A 275 3.08 8.78 -17.20
N ILE A 276 2.96 8.54 -15.89
CA ILE A 276 3.21 9.52 -14.84
C ILE A 276 4.43 9.04 -14.07
N VAL A 277 5.45 9.89 -14.00
CA VAL A 277 6.69 9.61 -13.30
C VAL A 277 6.91 10.71 -12.26
N GLU A 278 7.12 10.30 -11.02
CA GLU A 278 7.45 11.22 -9.94
C GLU A 278 8.61 10.67 -9.11
N GLN A 279 9.53 11.57 -8.76
CA GLN A 279 10.63 11.22 -7.87
C GLN A 279 10.13 11.14 -6.43
N GLY A 280 10.03 9.92 -5.90
CA GLY A 280 9.75 9.68 -4.49
C GLY A 280 10.97 9.74 -3.58
N ASP A 281 10.73 9.40 -2.32
CA ASP A 281 11.72 9.29 -1.25
C ASP A 281 11.74 7.84 -0.73
N PRO A 282 12.65 6.96 -1.21
CA PRO A 282 13.80 7.25 -2.07
C PRO A 282 13.65 6.84 -3.55
N TRP A 283 12.57 6.16 -3.93
CA TRP A 283 12.46 5.55 -5.26
C TRP A 283 11.62 6.39 -6.21
N GLU A 284 11.96 6.32 -7.49
CA GLU A 284 11.12 6.86 -8.56
C GLU A 284 9.87 6.00 -8.69
N ASN A 285 8.71 6.64 -8.62
CA ASN A 285 7.43 5.99 -8.74
C ASN A 285 6.85 6.25 -10.12
N THR A 286 6.49 5.18 -10.83
CA THR A 286 5.86 5.25 -12.15
C THR A 286 4.45 4.70 -12.06
N ARG A 287 3.49 5.40 -12.68
CA ARG A 287 2.15 4.89 -12.93
C ARG A 287 1.82 5.00 -14.41
N VAL A 288 1.23 3.94 -14.97
CA VAL A 288 0.79 3.91 -16.36
C VAL A 288 -0.73 3.72 -16.40
N TYR A 289 -1.40 4.54 -17.21
CA TYR A 289 -2.81 4.40 -17.54
C TYR A 289 -2.95 4.16 -19.04
N GLU A 290 -3.64 3.08 -19.40
CA GLU A 290 -3.95 2.73 -20.78
C GLU A 290 -5.46 2.95 -21.02
N TRP A 291 -5.78 3.85 -21.95
CA TRP A 291 -7.15 4.19 -22.32
C TRP A 291 -7.37 3.96 -23.82
N SER A 292 -8.47 3.31 -24.17
CA SER A 292 -8.87 3.09 -25.56
C SER A 292 -9.94 4.08 -25.98
N LEU A 293 -9.73 4.78 -27.08
CA LEU A 293 -10.71 5.60 -27.77
C LEU A 293 -11.14 4.88 -29.05
N LYS A 294 -12.44 4.58 -29.16
CA LYS A 294 -13.03 4.03 -30.38
C LYS A 294 -13.85 5.09 -31.08
N VAL A 295 -13.38 5.55 -32.24
CA VAL A 295 -14.11 6.46 -33.11
C VAL A 295 -14.90 5.62 -34.10
N VAL A 296 -16.23 5.66 -34.01
CA VAL A 296 -17.15 4.79 -34.78
C VAL A 296 -18.15 5.64 -35.55
N GLU A 297 -18.53 5.21 -36.74
CA GLU A 297 -19.60 5.86 -37.51
C GLU A 297 -20.97 5.53 -36.94
N LYS A 298 -21.86 6.53 -36.84
CA LYS A 298 -23.27 6.34 -36.51
C LYS A 298 -23.91 5.46 -37.58
N LEU A 299 -24.61 4.42 -37.12
CA LEU A 299 -25.42 3.59 -38.01
C LEU A 299 -26.59 4.42 -38.57
N PRO A 300 -26.90 4.33 -39.88
CA PRO A 300 -28.03 5.04 -40.44
C PRO A 300 -29.32 4.58 -39.75
N VAL A 301 -30.11 5.55 -39.29
CA VAL A 301 -31.43 5.29 -38.72
C VAL A 301 -32.27 4.60 -39.79
N GLN A 302 -32.59 3.32 -39.61
CA GLN A 302 -33.57 2.63 -40.45
C GLN A 302 -34.92 3.34 -40.25
N THR A 303 -35.28 4.23 -41.16
CA THR A 303 -36.67 4.64 -41.34
C THR A 303 -37.46 3.40 -41.73
N ALA A 304 -38.20 2.85 -40.77
CA ALA A 304 -39.23 1.86 -41.03
C ALA A 304 -40.27 2.52 -41.94
N SER A 305 -40.29 2.12 -43.22
CA SER A 305 -41.33 2.46 -44.20
C SER A 305 -42.59 1.66 -43.94
#